data_AF-A0A934ABQ9-F1
#
_entry.id   AF-A0A934ABQ9-F1
#
_cell.length_a   1.000
_cell.length_b   1.000
_cell.length_c   1.000
_cell.angle_alpha   90.00
_cell.angle_beta   90.00
_cell.angle_gamma   90.00
#
_symmetry.space_group_name_H-M   'P 1'
#
loop_
_entity.id
_entity.type
_entity.pdbx_description
1 polymer ?
#
loop_
_entity_poly.entity_id
_entity_poly.type
_entity_poly.pdbx_seq_one_letter_code
_entity_poly.pdbx_strand_id
1 'polypeptide(L)'
;MTSADIIKKIMSVWATDPGLQEFCQNAYGGRPLIRGFADLEKPVPDEDFPLISFYGSKSGGGMSGNLVRHEFLVGFAVLDAAIERDDALNIENSVGLSRVQTFRDLAERALYSARIGKITWEGEEDPLTDFPVFTAMTVITVETPNIKTRP
;
A
#
# COMPACT_ATOMS: atom_id res chain seq x y z
N MET A 1 -18.04 -1.30 -11.81
CA MET A 1 -16.75 -0.58 -11.89
C MET A 1 -15.71 -1.63 -12.24
N THR A 2 -14.75 -1.36 -13.12
CA THR A 2 -13.73 -2.38 -13.43
C THR A 2 -12.62 -2.39 -12.37
N SER A 3 -11.86 -3.49 -12.27
CA SER A 3 -10.68 -3.54 -11.39
C SER A 3 -9.68 -2.42 -11.71
N ALA A 4 -9.50 -2.08 -12.99
CA ALA A 4 -8.63 -0.99 -13.43
C ALA A 4 -9.12 0.39 -12.95
N ASP A 5 -10.43 0.63 -12.95
CA ASP A 5 -11.00 1.89 -12.42
C ASP A 5 -10.80 1.99 -10.90
N ILE A 6 -10.95 0.87 -10.18
CA ILE A 6 -10.74 0.81 -8.73
C ILE A 6 -9.27 1.12 -8.40
N ILE A 7 -8.33 0.47 -9.09
CA ILE A 7 -6.88 0.71 -8.93
C ILE A 7 -6.57 2.19 -9.16
N LYS A 8 -7.04 2.79 -10.26
CA LYS A 8 -6.80 4.22 -10.54
C LYS A 8 -7.35 5.13 -9.44
N LYS A 9 -8.52 4.82 -8.87
CA LYS A 9 -9.09 5.57 -7.74
C LYS A 9 -8.23 5.44 -6.49
N ILE A 10 -7.84 4.21 -6.14
CA ILE A 10 -6.96 3.94 -4.99
C ILE A 10 -5.64 4.71 -5.14
N MET A 11 -4.99 4.61 -6.31
CA MET A 11 -3.75 5.34 -6.59
C MET A 11 -3.94 6.86 -6.48
N SER A 12 -5.04 7.40 -7.00
CA SER A 12 -5.32 8.83 -6.92
C SER A 12 -5.50 9.30 -5.47
N VAL A 13 -6.09 8.47 -4.61
CA VAL A 13 -6.27 8.80 -3.19
C VAL A 13 -4.91 8.85 -2.50
N TRP A 14 -4.06 7.84 -2.67
CA TRP A 14 -2.72 7.85 -2.08
C TRP A 14 -1.85 9.00 -2.60
N ALA A 15 -1.96 9.33 -3.90
CA ALA A 15 -1.18 10.39 -4.52
C ALA A 15 -1.55 11.79 -4.00
N THR A 16 -2.73 11.94 -3.39
CA THR A 16 -3.27 13.22 -2.94
C THR A 16 -3.51 13.28 -1.43
N ASP A 17 -3.26 12.20 -0.70
CA ASP A 17 -3.44 12.15 0.75
C ASP A 17 -2.37 12.99 1.47
N PRO A 18 -2.76 14.04 2.24
CA PRO A 18 -1.80 14.92 2.89
C PRO A 18 -0.91 14.23 3.91
N GLY A 19 -1.43 13.23 4.63
CA GLY A 19 -0.67 12.51 5.66
C GLY A 19 0.46 11.68 5.06
N LEU A 20 0.19 10.99 3.95
CA LEU A 20 1.21 10.30 3.18
C LEU A 20 2.26 11.26 2.61
N GLN A 21 1.84 12.39 2.03
CA GLN A 21 2.78 13.37 1.48
C GLN A 21 3.68 13.97 2.57
N GLU A 22 3.10 14.37 3.70
CA GLU A 22 3.84 14.94 4.83
C GLU A 22 4.83 13.94 5.42
N PHE A 23 4.40 12.70 5.64
CA PHE A 23 5.27 11.64 6.13
C PHE A 23 6.47 11.41 5.18
N CYS A 24 6.21 11.29 3.88
CA CYS A 24 7.28 11.04 2.91
C CYS A 24 8.23 12.23 2.78
N GLN A 25 7.70 13.45 2.84
CA GLN A 25 8.51 14.66 2.76
C GLN A 25 9.43 14.80 3.97
N ASN A 26 8.93 14.47 5.17
CA ASN A 26 9.68 14.57 6.41
C ASN A 26 10.71 13.45 6.56
N ALA A 27 10.36 12.21 6.19
CA ALA A 27 11.24 11.05 6.36
C ALA A 27 12.25 10.87 5.22
N TYR A 28 11.87 11.20 3.98
CA TYR A 28 12.65 10.88 2.77
C TYR A 28 12.89 12.08 1.86
N GLY A 29 12.44 13.28 2.23
CA GLY A 29 12.66 14.50 1.44
C GLY A 29 11.85 14.59 0.15
N GLY A 30 10.91 13.67 -0.07
CA GLY A 30 10.17 13.55 -1.31
C GLY A 30 8.73 13.08 -1.14
N ARG A 31 8.16 12.55 -2.21
CA ARG A 31 6.77 12.08 -2.29
C ARG A 31 6.77 10.61 -2.71
N PRO A 32 5.76 9.83 -2.30
CA PRO A 32 5.77 8.41 -2.59
C PRO A 32 5.58 8.15 -4.09
N LEU A 33 6.32 7.18 -4.63
CA LEU A 33 6.01 6.61 -5.93
C LEU A 33 4.82 5.65 -5.78
N ILE A 34 3.79 5.83 -6.61
CA ILE A 34 2.62 4.96 -6.64
C ILE A 34 2.55 4.26 -7.99
N ARG A 35 2.75 2.94 -8.00
CA ARG A 35 2.88 2.14 -9.23
C ARG A 35 1.76 1.12 -9.34
N GLY A 36 1.04 1.17 -10.47
CA GLY A 36 -0.17 0.38 -10.70
C GLY A 36 0.03 -1.13 -10.68
N PHE A 37 1.13 -1.66 -11.23
CA PHE A 37 1.59 -3.04 -11.04
C PHE A 37 3.11 -3.07 -11.06
N ALA A 38 3.73 -3.88 -10.21
CA ALA A 38 5.17 -4.07 -10.20
C ALA A 38 5.63 -4.79 -11.49
N ASP A 39 6.62 -4.21 -12.17
CA ASP A 39 7.34 -4.84 -13.28
C ASP A 39 8.66 -5.37 -12.73
N LEU A 40 8.76 -6.69 -12.57
CA LEU A 40 9.93 -7.34 -11.98
C LEU A 40 11.17 -7.27 -12.90
N GLU A 41 10.99 -6.99 -14.19
CA GLU A 41 12.10 -6.80 -15.14
C GLU A 41 12.64 -5.36 -15.11
N LYS A 42 11.92 -4.43 -14.49
CA LYS A 42 12.28 -3.02 -14.37
C LYS A 42 12.19 -2.56 -12.91
N PRO A 43 13.20 -2.89 -12.10
CA PRO A 43 13.23 -2.51 -10.70
C PRO A 43 13.11 -0.99 -10.54
N VAL A 44 12.53 -0.59 -9.43
CA VAL A 44 12.40 0.82 -9.04
C VAL A 44 13.79 1.32 -8.63
N PRO A 45 14.29 2.44 -9.17
CA PRO A 45 15.51 3.08 -8.69
C PRO A 45 15.41 3.47 -7.21
N ASP A 46 16.54 3.48 -6.50
CA ASP A 46 16.59 3.79 -5.07
C ASP A 46 16.03 5.19 -4.73
N GLU A 47 16.21 6.16 -5.64
CA GLU A 47 15.72 7.52 -5.48
C GLU A 47 14.19 7.68 -5.54
N ASP A 48 13.48 6.65 -6.00
CA ASP A 48 12.02 6.65 -6.15
C ASP A 48 11.30 6.11 -4.90
N PHE A 49 12.03 5.73 -3.85
CA PHE A 49 11.44 5.35 -2.56
C PHE A 49 10.98 6.59 -1.77
N PRO A 50 9.89 6.49 -0.99
CA PRO A 50 9.11 5.29 -0.67
C PRO A 50 8.09 4.90 -1.75
N LEU A 51 7.80 3.60 -1.87
CA LEU A 51 7.02 3.00 -2.96
C LEU A 51 5.74 2.34 -2.45
N ILE A 52 4.63 2.54 -3.16
CA ILE A 52 3.40 1.74 -3.07
C ILE A 52 3.15 1.07 -4.41
N SER A 53 2.99 -0.25 -4.44
CA SER A 53 2.69 -0.97 -5.69
C SER A 53 1.74 -2.14 -5.53
N PHE A 54 0.97 -2.42 -6.58
CA PHE A 54 0.18 -3.65 -6.65
C PHE A 54 1.02 -4.79 -7.23
N TYR A 55 0.88 -5.98 -6.67
CA TYR A 55 1.58 -7.20 -7.10
C TYR A 55 0.65 -8.18 -7.80
N GLY A 56 -0.65 -8.08 -7.53
CA GLY A 56 -1.63 -8.98 -8.09
C GLY A 56 -3.04 -8.46 -7.91
N SER A 57 -3.95 -9.00 -8.71
CA SER A 57 -5.38 -8.77 -8.52
C SER A 57 -6.15 -10.04 -8.80
N LYS A 58 -7.18 -10.27 -7.98
CA LYS A 58 -8.16 -11.34 -8.16
C LYS A 58 -9.54 -10.71 -8.12
N SER A 59 -10.46 -11.22 -8.94
CA SER A 59 -11.85 -10.77 -8.92
C SER A 59 -12.75 -11.99 -8.95
N GLY A 60 -13.72 -12.01 -8.04
CA GLY A 60 -14.64 -13.12 -7.86
C GLY A 60 -16.08 -12.63 -7.68
N GLY A 61 -17.04 -13.48 -8.04
CA GLY A 61 -18.45 -13.23 -7.71
C GLY A 61 -18.66 -13.38 -6.20
N GLY A 62 -19.30 -12.40 -5.56
CA GLY A 62 -19.77 -12.56 -4.19
C GLY A 62 -20.81 -13.68 -4.09
N MET A 63 -20.91 -14.34 -2.92
CA MET A 63 -21.93 -15.39 -2.68
C MET A 63 -23.37 -14.88 -2.87
N SER A 64 -23.60 -13.57 -2.75
CA SER A 64 -24.85 -12.92 -3.18
C SER A 64 -24.62 -12.30 -4.57
N GLY A 65 -25.40 -12.71 -5.57
CA GLY A 65 -25.20 -12.35 -6.99
C GLY A 65 -25.22 -10.85 -7.35
N ASN A 66 -25.37 -9.97 -6.36
CA ASN A 66 -25.46 -8.52 -6.51
C ASN A 66 -24.14 -7.78 -6.25
N LEU A 67 -23.10 -8.45 -5.76
CA LEU A 67 -21.80 -7.83 -5.45
C LEU A 67 -20.66 -8.53 -6.19
N VAL A 68 -19.69 -7.72 -6.64
CA VAL A 68 -18.41 -8.17 -7.18
C VAL A 68 -17.33 -7.86 -6.15
N ARG A 69 -16.55 -8.87 -5.77
CA ARG A 69 -15.41 -8.73 -4.86
C ARG A 69 -14.14 -8.60 -5.69
N HIS A 70 -13.38 -7.53 -5.44
CA HIS A 70 -12.06 -7.30 -6.03
C HIS A 70 -11.02 -7.38 -4.92
N GLU A 71 -10.04 -8.25 -5.05
CA GLU A 71 -8.90 -8.41 -4.14
C GLU A 71 -7.65 -7.90 -4.84
N PHE A 72 -6.88 -7.07 -4.15
CA PHE A 72 -5.65 -6.48 -4.66
C PHE A 72 -4.53 -6.74 -3.67
N LEU A 73 -3.49 -7.43 -4.11
CA LEU A 73 -2.28 -7.58 -3.32
C LEU A 73 -1.43 -6.32 -3.49
N VAL A 74 -1.18 -5.61 -2.41
CA VAL A 74 -0.45 -4.34 -2.39
C VAL A 74 0.74 -4.45 -1.46
N GLY A 75 1.89 -3.97 -1.93
CA GLY A 75 3.08 -3.83 -1.10
C GLY A 75 3.51 -2.38 -0.98
N PHE A 76 4.08 -2.10 0.18
CA PHE A 76 4.66 -0.85 0.61
C PHE A 76 6.14 -1.12 0.83
N ALA A 77 7.00 -0.23 0.35
CA ALA A 77 8.43 -0.38 0.52
C ALA A 77 9.10 0.95 0.85
N VAL A 78 10.07 0.89 1.74
CA VAL A 78 10.94 2.03 2.09
C VAL A 78 12.38 1.60 2.01
N LEU A 79 13.25 2.49 1.56
CA LEU A 79 14.70 2.33 1.58
C LEU A 79 15.23 3.12 2.78
N ASP A 80 15.59 2.45 3.88
CA ASP A 80 15.94 3.13 5.12
C ASP A 80 16.94 2.36 5.98
N ALA A 81 18.21 2.71 5.83
CA ALA A 81 19.30 2.12 6.61
C ALA A 81 19.45 2.71 8.03
N ALA A 82 18.59 3.63 8.46
CA ALA A 82 18.75 4.32 9.74
C ALA A 82 18.54 3.36 10.94
N ILE A 83 19.42 3.52 11.92
CA ILE A 83 19.37 2.81 13.20
C ILE A 83 19.32 3.85 14.30
N GLU A 84 18.29 3.78 15.14
CA GLU A 84 18.21 4.53 16.39
C GLU A 84 18.88 3.71 17.49
N ARG A 85 19.77 4.34 18.24
CA ARG A 85 20.49 3.70 19.36
C ARG A 85 20.22 4.44 20.66
N ASP A 86 19.89 3.69 21.70
CA ASP A 86 19.93 4.13 23.07
C ASP A 86 21.11 3.43 23.77
N ASP A 87 22.23 4.13 23.88
CA ASP A 87 23.46 3.60 24.48
C ASP A 87 23.32 3.35 25.99
N ALA A 88 22.43 4.08 26.67
CA ALA A 88 22.21 3.90 28.11
C ALA A 88 21.46 2.61 28.41
N LEU A 89 20.57 2.19 27.50
CA LEU A 89 19.80 0.95 27.61
C LEU A 89 20.35 -0.20 26.76
N ASN A 90 21.39 0.05 25.95
CA ASN A 90 21.95 -0.89 24.98
C ASN A 90 20.87 -1.46 24.04
N ILE A 91 20.04 -0.58 23.49
CA ILE A 91 18.95 -0.90 22.55
C ILE A 91 19.29 -0.33 21.18
N GLU A 92 19.14 -1.14 20.13
CA GLU A 92 19.18 -0.69 18.74
C GLU A 92 17.83 -0.97 18.08
N ASN A 93 17.29 0.01 17.35
CA ASN A 93 16.03 -0.10 16.62
C ASN A 93 16.25 0.25 15.16
N SER A 94 15.90 -0.68 14.26
CA SER A 94 15.90 -0.41 12.82
C SER A 94 14.68 0.42 12.48
N VAL A 95 14.91 1.65 12.06
CA VAL A 95 13.85 2.63 11.82
C VAL A 95 13.01 2.27 10.59
N GLY A 96 13.61 1.60 9.60
CA GLY A 96 12.95 1.19 8.36
C GLY A 96 11.73 0.29 8.58
N LEU A 97 11.79 -0.66 9.52
CA LEU A 97 10.65 -1.52 9.86
C LEU A 97 9.47 -0.72 10.44
N SER A 98 9.76 0.20 11.38
CA SER A 98 8.76 1.09 11.97
C SER A 98 8.11 1.99 10.92
N ARG A 99 8.95 2.57 10.04
CA ARG A 99 8.49 3.50 9.01
C ARG A 99 7.70 2.82 7.90
N VAL A 100 8.04 1.60 7.48
CA VAL A 100 7.22 0.90 6.46
C VAL A 100 5.84 0.53 6.99
N GLN A 101 5.72 0.15 8.26
CA GLN A 101 4.41 -0.10 8.90
C GLN A 101 3.61 1.20 9.03
N THR A 102 4.24 2.28 9.50
CA THR A 102 3.61 3.60 9.57
C THR A 102 3.12 4.06 8.19
N PHE A 103 3.93 3.84 7.15
CA PHE A 103 3.60 4.20 5.78
C PHE A 103 2.39 3.42 5.26
N ARG A 104 2.34 2.11 5.52
CA ARG A 104 1.19 1.26 5.24
C ARG A 104 -0.05 1.80 5.97
N ASP A 105 0.01 2.03 7.27
CA ASP A 105 -1.13 2.47 8.09
C ASP A 105 -1.72 3.80 7.59
N LEU A 106 -0.86 4.75 7.18
CA LEU A 106 -1.29 6.00 6.57
C LEU A 106 -2.02 5.75 5.24
N ALA A 107 -1.53 4.83 4.42
CA ALA A 107 -2.18 4.46 3.18
C ALA A 107 -3.53 3.77 3.41
N GLU A 108 -3.66 2.93 4.45
CA GLU A 108 -4.93 2.32 4.83
C GLU A 108 -5.95 3.38 5.27
N ARG A 109 -5.51 4.31 6.12
CA ARG A 109 -6.33 5.44 6.60
C ARG A 109 -6.79 6.36 5.47
N ALA A 110 -5.93 6.61 4.48
CA ALA A 110 -6.27 7.41 3.31
C ALA A 110 -7.45 6.80 2.54
N LEU A 111 -7.43 5.49 2.30
CA LEU A 111 -8.52 4.81 1.61
C LEU A 111 -9.81 4.75 2.43
N TYR A 112 -9.70 4.55 3.74
CA TYR A 112 -10.86 4.59 4.64
C TYR A 112 -11.57 5.95 4.56
N SER A 113 -10.80 7.03 4.57
CA SER A 113 -11.32 8.41 4.46
C SER A 113 -11.98 8.70 3.11
N ALA A 114 -11.46 8.09 2.03
CA ALA A 114 -11.93 8.34 0.67
C ALA A 114 -13.24 7.62 0.29
N ARG A 115 -13.72 6.66 1.10
CA ARG A 115 -15.01 5.95 0.90
C ARG A 115 -15.17 5.34 -0.50
N ILE A 116 -14.10 4.76 -1.06
CA ILE A 116 -14.10 4.16 -2.43
C ILE A 116 -15.06 2.96 -2.54
N GLY A 117 -15.45 2.39 -1.41
CA GLY A 117 -16.42 1.30 -1.28
C GLY A 117 -16.36 0.73 0.14
N LYS A 118 -16.95 -0.44 0.35
CA LYS A 118 -16.65 -1.25 1.54
C LYS A 118 -15.28 -1.89 1.32
N ILE A 119 -14.29 -1.42 2.06
CA ILE A 119 -12.92 -1.90 2.01
C ILE A 119 -12.66 -2.77 3.23
N THR A 120 -12.12 -3.97 3.02
CA THR A 120 -11.58 -4.80 4.10
C THR A 120 -10.11 -5.10 3.82
N TRP A 121 -9.34 -5.20 4.90
CA TRP A 121 -7.91 -5.45 4.87
C TRP A 121 -7.67 -6.83 5.46
N GLU A 122 -6.98 -7.67 4.71
CA GLU A 122 -6.49 -8.95 5.20
C GLU A 122 -4.96 -8.82 5.28
N GLY A 123 -4.42 -8.95 6.50
CA GLY A 123 -2.97 -8.91 6.69
C GLY A 123 -2.35 -10.14 6.07
N GLU A 124 -1.28 -9.95 5.30
CA GLU A 124 -0.42 -11.04 4.85
C GLU A 124 0.89 -10.95 5.64
N GLU A 125 1.25 -12.02 6.34
CA GLU A 125 2.48 -12.13 7.12
C GLU A 125 3.59 -12.67 6.22
N ASP A 126 4.51 -11.78 5.83
CA ASP A 126 5.89 -11.81 6.29
C ASP A 126 6.63 -10.60 5.66
N PRO A 127 7.21 -9.68 6.45
CA PRO A 127 8.05 -8.64 5.90
C PRO A 127 9.25 -9.29 5.21
N LEU A 128 9.31 -9.21 3.87
CA LEU A 128 10.52 -9.54 3.13
C LEU A 128 11.51 -8.40 3.35
N THR A 129 12.55 -8.66 4.14
CA THR A 129 13.64 -7.72 4.41
C THR A 129 14.84 -8.08 3.54
N ASP A 130 15.19 -7.17 2.64
CA ASP A 130 16.49 -7.19 1.94
C ASP A 130 17.18 -5.88 2.29
N PHE A 131 17.94 -5.89 3.39
CA PHE A 131 18.49 -4.67 3.98
C PHE A 131 19.30 -3.87 2.93
N PRO A 132 19.02 -2.56 2.75
CA PRO A 132 18.23 -1.66 3.59
C PRO A 132 16.78 -1.42 3.13
N VAL A 133 16.23 -2.28 2.29
CA VAL A 133 14.82 -2.24 1.86
C VAL A 133 13.94 -2.99 2.84
N PHE A 134 12.91 -2.29 3.32
CA PHE A 134 11.90 -2.85 4.21
C PHE A 134 10.54 -2.83 3.51
N THR A 135 9.83 -3.95 3.57
CA THR A 135 8.54 -4.12 2.90
C THR A 135 7.42 -4.49 3.88
N ALA A 136 6.20 -4.06 3.55
CA ALA A 136 4.98 -4.52 4.18
C ALA A 136 3.97 -4.85 3.07
N MET A 137 3.19 -5.92 3.24
CA MET A 137 2.19 -6.34 2.26
C MET A 137 0.81 -6.43 2.90
N THR A 138 -0.23 -6.19 2.11
CA THR A 138 -1.62 -6.28 2.53
C THR A 138 -2.51 -6.63 1.36
N VAL A 139 -3.63 -7.30 1.63
CA VAL A 139 -4.68 -7.53 0.64
C VAL A 139 -5.79 -6.52 0.86
N ILE A 140 -6.05 -5.71 -0.16
CA ILE A 140 -7.17 -4.76 -0.22
C ILE A 140 -8.34 -5.44 -0.91
N THR A 141 -9.42 -5.68 -0.18
CA THR A 141 -10.68 -6.14 -0.75
C THR A 141 -11.62 -4.96 -0.96
N VAL A 142 -12.19 -4.81 -2.16
CA VAL A 142 -13.21 -3.80 -2.51
C VAL A 142 -14.46 -4.50 -3.03
N GLU A 143 -15.60 -4.26 -2.38
CA GLU A 143 -16.90 -4.74 -2.86
C GLU A 143 -17.61 -3.65 -3.69
N THR A 144 -18.06 -3.99 -4.91
CA THR A 144 -18.84 -3.08 -5.76
C THR A 144 -20.13 -3.73 -6.28
N PRO A 145 -21.20 -2.96 -6.59
CA PRO A 145 -22.42 -3.51 -7.18
C PRO A 145 -22.17 -4.19 -8.52
N ASN A 146 -22.81 -5.33 -8.74
CA ASN A 146 -22.80 -6.04 -10.02
C ASN A 146 -23.69 -5.28 -11.02
N ILE A 147 -23.08 -4.61 -12.00
CA ILE A 147 -23.79 -3.78 -12.99
C ILE A 147 -24.52 -4.64 -14.04
N LYS A 148 -24.37 -5.98 -14.04
CA LYS A 148 -25.04 -6.88 -14.99
C LYS A 148 -26.56 -7.06 -14.76
N THR A 149 -27.16 -6.42 -13.76
CA THR A 149 -28.61 -6.45 -13.52
C THR A 149 -29.24 -5.07 -13.72
N ARG A 150 -29.39 -4.66 -14.98
CA ARG A 150 -30.49 -3.78 -15.38
C ARG A 150 -31.16 -4.40 -16.61
N PRO A 151 -32.42 -4.86 -16.50
CA PRO A 151 -33.22 -5.20 -17.68
C PRO A 151 -33.50 -3.97 -18.54
#